data_AF-W2ENX6-F1
#
_entry.id   AF-W2ENX6-F1
#
_cell.length_a   1.000
_cell.length_b   1.000
_cell.length_c   1.000
_cell.angle_alpha   90.00
_cell.angle_beta   90.00
_cell.angle_gamma   90.00
#
_symmetry.space_group_name_H-M   'P 1'
#
loop_
_entity.id
_entity.type
_entity.pdbx_description
1 polymer ?
#
loop_
_entity_poly.entity_id
_entity_poly.type
_entity_poly.pdbx_seq_one_letter_code
_entity_poly.pdbx_strand_id
1 'polypeptide(L)' 'MPDTEQALPTESEPITPRRWQCCHCGGGGLDSYGDTCRHCDGLGFC' A
#
# COMPACT_ATOMS: atom_id res chain seq x y z
N MET A 1 31.98 -25.94 -3.79
CA MET A 1 31.34 -24.96 -4.69
C MET A 1 30.02 -24.53 -4.06
N PRO A 2 29.93 -23.35 -3.44
CA PRO A 2 28.65 -22.70 -3.24
C PRO A 2 28.66 -21.38 -4.01
N ASP A 3 28.19 -21.40 -5.25
CA ASP A 3 27.67 -20.19 -5.90
C ASP A 3 26.19 -20.45 -6.17
N THR A 4 25.41 -20.34 -5.09
CA THR A 4 23.97 -20.14 -5.20
C THR A 4 23.78 -18.67 -5.55
N GLU A 5 23.93 -18.40 -6.83
CA GLU A 5 23.51 -17.15 -7.47
C GLU A 5 22.00 -17.02 -7.23
N GLN A 6 21.63 -16.35 -6.14
CA GLN A 6 20.26 -15.91 -5.92
C GLN A 6 19.98 -14.83 -6.95
N ALA A 7 19.21 -15.18 -7.98
CA ALA A 7 18.67 -14.26 -8.95
C ALA A 7 18.06 -13.05 -8.22
N LEU A 8 18.69 -11.89 -8.39
CA LEU A 8 18.17 -10.63 -7.91
C LEU A 8 16.81 -10.41 -8.58
N PRO A 9 15.75 -10.02 -7.84
CA PRO A 9 14.46 -9.78 -8.43
C PRO A 9 14.60 -8.72 -9.54
N THR A 10 14.15 -9.09 -10.72
CA THR A 10 14.26 -8.32 -11.95
C THR A 10 13.45 -7.05 -11.81
N GLU A 11 14.15 -5.93 -11.89
CA GLU A 11 13.73 -4.72 -12.60
C GLU A 11 12.28 -4.26 -12.37
N SER A 12 12.14 -3.38 -11.38
CA SER A 12 11.38 -2.13 -11.55
C SER A 12 9.90 -2.28 -11.94
N GLU A 13 9.10 -3.01 -11.15
CA GLU A 13 7.67 -2.71 -11.17
C GLU A 13 7.50 -1.22 -10.84
N PRO A 14 6.78 -0.44 -11.67
CA PRO A 14 6.50 0.94 -11.32
C PRO A 14 5.76 0.90 -10.00
N ILE A 15 6.39 1.42 -8.95
CA ILE A 15 5.72 1.75 -7.69
C ILE A 15 4.68 2.78 -8.09
N THR A 16 3.51 2.30 -8.49
CA THR A 16 2.40 3.13 -8.91
C THR A 16 2.03 3.82 -7.62
N PRO A 17 2.38 5.10 -7.45
CA PRO A 17 2.14 5.73 -6.19
C PRO A 17 0.62 5.73 -6.09
N ARG A 18 0.09 5.06 -5.06
CA ARG A 18 -1.34 5.01 -4.78
C ARG A 18 -1.74 6.40 -4.29
N ARG A 19 -1.60 7.41 -5.16
CA ARG A 19 -1.70 8.86 -4.91
C ARG A 19 -3.08 9.30 -4.43
N TRP A 20 -4.03 8.39 -4.48
CA TRP A 20 -5.39 8.62 -4.06
C TRP A 20 -5.68 7.91 -2.74
N GLN A 21 -4.92 6.90 -2.33
CA GLN A 21 -5.24 6.19 -1.09
C GLN A 21 -5.11 7.10 0.11
N CYS A 22 -6.12 7.05 0.97
CA CYS A 22 -6.11 7.81 2.19
C CYS A 22 -4.91 7.38 3.07
N CYS A 23 -4.02 8.33 3.37
CA CYS A 23 -2.82 8.08 4.17
C CYS A 23 -3.12 7.56 5.59
N HIS A 24 -4.33 7.79 6.08
CA HIS A 24 -4.73 7.41 7.44
C HIS A 24 -5.24 5.97 7.54
N CYS A 25 -5.89 5.44 6.50
CA CYS A 25 -6.42 4.07 6.49
C CYS A 25 -5.78 3.17 5.43
N GLY A 26 -4.75 3.65 4.71
CA GLY A 26 -4.11 2.90 3.62
C GLY A 26 -5.05 2.57 2.45
N GLY A 27 -6.16 3.31 2.35
CA GLY A 27 -7.24 3.06 1.41
C GLY A 27 -8.22 1.95 1.79
N GLY A 28 -8.23 1.50 3.04
CA GLY A 28 -9.24 0.57 3.56
C GLY A 28 -10.59 1.23 3.87
N GLY A 29 -10.66 2.56 3.97
CA GLY A 29 -11.88 3.29 4.36
C GLY A 29 -12.28 3.11 5.83
N LEU A 30 -11.56 2.28 6.59
CA LEU A 30 -11.83 1.99 7.99
C LEU A 30 -10.62 2.35 8.85
N ASP A 31 -10.87 2.74 10.10
CA ASP A 31 -9.83 2.89 11.10
C ASP A 31 -9.48 1.54 11.76
N SER A 32 -8.54 1.56 12.71
CA SER A 32 -8.07 0.36 13.41
C SER A 32 -9.13 -0.29 14.31
N TYR A 33 -10.24 0.39 14.59
CA TYR A 33 -11.37 -0.11 15.37
C TYR A 33 -12.50 -0.63 14.47
N GLY A 34 -12.37 -0.48 13.15
CA GLY A 34 -13.38 -0.87 12.17
C GLY A 34 -14.44 0.19 11.93
N ASP A 35 -14.28 1.40 12.49
CA ASP A 35 -15.16 2.53 12.22
C ASP A 35 -14.77 3.23 10.91
N THR A 36 -15.71 3.97 10.33
CA THR A 36 -15.48 4.74 9.10
C THR A 36 -14.34 5.75 9.31
N CYS A 37 -13.31 5.67 8.46
CA CYS A 37 -12.16 6.56 8.55
C CYS A 37 -12.60 8.02 8.32
N ARG A 38 -12.55 8.84 9.39
CA ARG A 38 -12.96 10.26 9.37
C ARG A 38 -12.10 11.15 8.47
N HIS A 39 -10.96 10.66 8.00
CA HIS A 39 -10.07 11.40 7.11
C HIS A 39 -10.46 11.28 5.63
N CYS A 40 -11.19 10.23 5.27
CA CYS A 40 -11.68 10.02 3.91
C CYS A 40 -13.17 9.72 3.86
N ASP A 41 -13.90 9.93 4.97
CA ASP A 41 -15.31 9.57 5.13
C ASP A 41 -15.68 8.16 4.62
N GLY A 42 -14.75 7.20 4.78
CA GLY A 42 -14.96 5.82 4.33
C GLY A 42 -14.67 5.54 2.87
N LEU A 43 -14.28 6.55 2.10
CA LEU A 43 -14.04 6.41 0.67
C LEU A 43 -12.76 5.62 0.36
N GLY A 44 -11.81 5.58 1.31
CA GLY A 44 -10.50 4.96 1.08
C GLY A 44 -9.59 5.81 0.18
N PHE A 45 -10.00 7.04 -0.13
CA PHE A 45 -9.17 8.01 -0.84
C PHE A 45 -9.34 9.42 -0.29
N CYS A 46 -8.28 10.22 -0.36
CA CYS A 46 -8.30 11.65 0.00
C CYS A 46 -8.98 12.49 -1.08
#